data_AF-A0A929ESU9-F1
#
_entry.id   AF-A0A929ESU9-F1
#
_cell.length_a   1.000
_cell.length_b   1.000
_cell.length_c   1.000
_cell.angle_alpha   90.00
_cell.angle_beta   90.00
_cell.angle_gamma   90.00
#
_symmetry.space_group_name_H-M   'P 1'
#
loop_
_entity.id
_entity.type
_entity.pdbx_description
1 polymer ?
#
loop_
_entity_poly.entity_id
_entity_poly.type
_entity_poly.pdbx_seq_one_letter_code
_entity_poly.pdbx_strand_id
1 'polypeptide(L)'
;MGISLINIVYLVASVCFILGLKGLASPRTAPRGNMIGAFGMLLAVVATLLDQHIVTFQLIIIGLVVGGAIGTYLALTVEMTAMPQMVAAFNGFGGGASALVAATALLAPGTLTNVPPTQLYVATAASGIIGAATFTGSMVAWA
;
A
#
# COMPACT_ATOMS: atom_id res chain seq x y z
N MET A 1 5.54 17.22 -12.18
CA MET A 1 6.34 17.88 -11.11
C MET A 1 7.80 17.60 -11.34
N GLY A 2 8.73 18.45 -10.88
CA GLY A 2 10.15 18.08 -10.90
C GLY A 2 10.42 16.90 -9.95
N ILE A 3 11.34 16.01 -10.31
CA ILE A 3 11.70 14.79 -9.55
C ILE A 3 12.00 15.13 -8.07
N SER A 4 12.69 16.24 -7.82
CA SER A 4 13.01 16.71 -6.46
C SER A 4 11.77 17.02 -5.63
N LEU A 5 10.70 17.54 -6.23
CA LEU A 5 9.47 17.86 -5.52
C LEU A 5 8.69 16.59 -5.15
N ILE A 6 8.65 15.60 -6.05
CA ILE A 6 8.03 14.29 -5.77
C ILE A 6 8.74 13.61 -4.59
N ASN A 7 10.08 13.62 -4.58
CA ASN A 7 10.87 13.07 -3.47
C ASN A 7 10.62 13.78 -2.14
N ILE A 8 10.44 15.11 -2.16
CA ILE A 8 10.07 15.88 -0.96
C ILE A 8 8.67 15.46 -0.47
N VAL A 9 7.70 15.28 -1.37
CA VAL A 9 6.36 14.83 -0.97
C VAL A 9 6.40 13.42 -0.38
N TYR A 10 7.20 12.50 -0.94
CA TYR A 10 7.41 11.17 -0.34
C TYR A 10 8.08 11.23 1.03
N LEU A 11 9.04 12.13 1.23
CA LEU A 11 9.63 12.36 2.54
C LEU A 11 8.58 12.87 3.54
N VAL A 12 7.76 13.84 3.15
CA VAL A 12 6.67 14.36 3.99
C VAL A 12 5.66 13.25 4.33
N ALA A 13 5.26 12.45 3.35
CA ALA A 13 4.36 11.31 3.56
C ALA A 13 4.95 10.29 4.55
N SER A 14 6.25 9.99 4.44
CA SER A 14 6.97 9.10 5.36
C SER A 14 6.97 9.65 6.79
N VAL A 15 7.22 10.95 6.97
CA VAL A 15 7.14 11.62 8.27
C VAL A 15 5.71 11.55 8.83
N CYS A 16 4.68 11.76 8.01
CA CYS A 16 3.28 11.60 8.42
C CYS A 16 3.01 10.18 8.92
N PHE A 17 3.49 9.13 8.24
CA PHE A 17 3.32 7.76 8.74
C PHE A 17 4.01 7.52 10.08
N ILE A 18 5.24 8.00 10.27
CA ILE A 18 5.97 7.88 11.54
C ILE A 18 5.21 8.58 12.68
N LEU A 19 4.76 9.81 12.45
CA LEU A 19 3.99 10.57 13.45
C LEU A 19 2.61 9.96 13.70
N GLY A 20 1.97 9.41 12.65
CA GLY A 20 0.70 8.70 12.74
C GLY A 20 0.81 7.47 13.65
N LEU A 21 1.78 6.60 13.37
CA LEU A 21 2.06 5.40 14.18
C LEU A 21 2.41 5.76 15.63
N LYS A 22 3.24 6.80 15.84
CA LYS A 22 3.53 7.31 17.19
C LYS A 22 2.26 7.77 17.91
N GLY A 23 1.34 8.43 17.19
CA GLY A 23 0.06 8.87 17.73
C GLY A 23 -0.87 7.72 18.12
N LEU A 24 -0.80 6.58 17.42
CA LEU A 24 -1.62 5.39 17.73
C LEU A 24 -1.20 4.68 19.02
N ALA A 25 0.01 4.95 19.55
CA ALA A 25 0.52 4.31 20.76
C ALA A 25 -0.15 4.77 22.07
N SER A 26 -0.97 5.83 22.05
CA SER A 26 -1.74 6.29 23.22
C SER A 26 -3.21 6.52 22.87
N PRO A 27 -4.17 6.06 23.71
CA PRO A 27 -5.60 6.26 23.45
C PRO A 27 -5.98 7.73 23.23
N ARG A 28 -5.33 8.66 23.94
CA ARG A 28 -5.61 10.09 23.84
C ARG A 28 -5.22 10.67 22.48
N THR A 29 -4.16 10.16 21.85
CA THR A 29 -3.67 10.65 20.56
C THR A 29 -4.09 9.79 19.38
N ALA A 30 -4.68 8.62 19.61
CA ALA A 30 -5.02 7.65 18.57
C ALA A 30 -5.89 8.22 17.42
N PRO A 31 -6.96 9.00 17.68
CA PRO A 31 -7.77 9.58 16.58
C PRO A 31 -6.95 10.52 15.69
N ARG A 32 -6.08 11.35 16.30
CA ARG A 32 -5.18 12.25 15.57
C ARG A 32 -4.12 11.47 14.81
N GLY A 33 -3.54 10.44 15.42
CA GLY A 33 -2.57 9.55 14.78
C GLY A 33 -3.13 8.91 13.52
N ASN A 34 -4.36 8.41 13.58
CA ASN A 34 -5.05 7.83 12.43
C ASN A 34 -5.25 8.86 11.30
N MET A 35 -5.70 10.08 11.62
CA MET A 35 -5.88 11.14 10.62
C MET A 35 -4.57 11.56 9.94
N ILE A 36 -3.48 11.68 10.71
CA ILE A 36 -2.15 12.01 10.15
C ILE A 36 -1.68 10.90 9.21
N GLY A 37 -1.88 9.63 9.57
CA GLY A 37 -1.59 8.49 8.71
C GLY A 37 -2.40 8.50 7.42
N ALA A 38 -3.71 8.75 7.51
CA ALA A 38 -4.59 8.85 6.35
C ALA A 38 -4.18 9.99 5.40
N PHE A 39 -3.78 11.14 5.95
CA PHE A 39 -3.25 12.25 5.16
C PHE A 39 -1.92 11.90 4.48
N GLY A 40 -1.02 11.21 5.19
CA GLY A 40 0.24 10.71 4.61
C GLY A 40 -0.01 9.75 3.42
N MET A 41 -0.98 8.84 3.56
CA MET A 41 -1.38 7.94 2.47
C MET A 41 -1.93 8.72 1.26
N LEU A 42 -2.80 9.71 1.49
CA LEU A 42 -3.33 10.56 0.42
C LEU A 42 -2.21 11.29 -0.33
N LEU A 43 -1.25 11.87 0.39
CA LEU A 43 -0.09 12.53 -0.21
C LEU A 43 0.73 11.58 -1.07
N ALA A 44 0.99 10.36 -0.59
CA ALA A 44 1.73 9.36 -1.32
C ALA A 44 1.03 8.97 -2.64
N VAL A 45 -0.29 8.68 -2.58
CA VAL A 45 -1.08 8.35 -3.78
C VAL A 45 -1.04 9.48 -4.80
N VAL A 46 -1.28 10.73 -4.36
CA VAL A 46 -1.27 11.89 -5.27
C VAL A 46 0.11 12.11 -5.87
N ALA A 47 1.18 11.99 -5.09
CA ALA A 47 2.54 12.12 -5.60
C ALA A 47 2.87 11.05 -6.66
N THR A 48 2.49 9.79 -6.41
CA THR A 48 2.67 8.69 -7.38
C THR A 48 1.85 8.90 -8.65
N LEU A 49 0.63 9.44 -8.54
CA LEU A 49 -0.20 9.79 -9.71
C LEU A 49 0.40 10.93 -10.55
N LEU A 50 1.19 11.82 -9.95
CA LEU A 50 1.81 12.96 -10.64
C LEU A 50 3.20 12.64 -11.21
N ASP A 51 3.75 11.47 -10.88
CA ASP A 51 5.02 10.97 -11.42
C ASP A 51 4.81 10.45 -12.85
N GLN A 52 5.58 11.00 -13.80
CA GLN A 52 5.27 11.04 -15.25
C GLN A 52 5.47 9.72 -16.02
N HIS A 53 5.20 8.56 -15.41
CA HIS A 53 5.39 7.24 -16.03
C HIS A 53 4.12 6.36 -16.01
N ILE A 54 2.94 6.98 -16.03
CA ILE A 54 1.66 6.26 -15.99
C ILE A 54 1.17 6.01 -17.41
N VAL A 55 1.07 4.72 -17.78
CA VAL A 55 0.61 4.27 -19.10
C VAL A 55 -0.87 4.60 -19.32
N THR A 56 -1.72 4.40 -18.30
CA THR A 56 -3.16 4.65 -18.40
C THR A 56 -3.78 5.06 -17.06
N PHE A 57 -4.09 6.35 -16.89
CA PHE A 57 -4.78 6.87 -15.70
C PHE A 57 -6.16 6.24 -15.46
N GLN A 58 -6.85 5.85 -16.53
CA GLN A 58 -8.19 5.29 -16.45
C GLN A 58 -8.25 4.00 -15.62
N LEU A 59 -7.32 3.06 -15.82
CA LEU A 59 -7.27 1.81 -15.07
C LEU A 59 -6.94 2.03 -13.59
N ILE A 60 -6.03 2.96 -13.31
CA ILE A 60 -5.64 3.28 -11.92
C ILE A 60 -6.82 3.89 -11.16
N ILE A 61 -7.52 4.85 -11.76
CA ILE A 61 -8.68 5.49 -11.14
C ILE A 61 -9.80 4.48 -10.93
N ILE A 62 -10.08 3.61 -11.92
CA ILE A 62 -11.08 2.55 -11.77
C ILE A 62 -10.70 1.61 -10.61
N GLY A 63 -9.45 1.15 -10.56
CA GLY A 63 -8.96 0.28 -9.48
C GLY A 63 -9.08 0.94 -8.11
N LEU A 64 -8.69 2.21 -8.00
CA LEU A 64 -8.79 3.00 -6.76
C LEU A 64 -10.24 3.16 -6.30
N VAL A 65 -11.14 3.51 -7.22
CA VAL A 65 -12.56 3.72 -6.90
C VAL A 65 -13.23 2.40 -6.53
N VAL A 66 -13.03 1.34 -7.32
CA VAL A 66 -13.65 0.03 -7.05
C VAL A 66 -13.10 -0.58 -5.78
N GLY A 67 -11.77 -0.64 -5.62
CA GLY A 67 -11.13 -1.18 -4.42
C GLY A 67 -11.46 -0.35 -3.17
N GLY A 68 -11.43 0.97 -3.29
CA GLY A 68 -11.78 1.89 -2.21
C GLY A 68 -13.26 1.77 -1.79
N ALA A 69 -14.18 1.65 -2.74
CA ALA A 69 -15.60 1.47 -2.47
C ALA A 69 -15.89 0.14 -1.77
N ILE A 70 -15.34 -0.97 -2.29
CA ILE A 70 -15.51 -2.30 -1.67
C ILE A 70 -14.89 -2.32 -0.27
N GLY A 71 -13.66 -1.82 -0.12
CA GLY A 71 -12.98 -1.76 1.17
C GLY A 71 -13.74 -0.92 2.20
N THR A 72 -14.26 0.24 1.78
CA THR A 72 -15.07 1.11 2.64
C THR A 72 -16.38 0.45 3.04
N TYR A 73 -17.08 -0.16 2.08
CA TYR A 73 -18.32 -0.89 2.35
C TYR A 73 -18.09 -1.97 3.41
N LEU A 74 -17.12 -2.87 3.18
CA LEU A 74 -16.83 -3.95 4.11
C LEU A 74 -16.40 -3.44 5.49
N ALA A 75 -15.59 -2.38 5.56
CA ALA A 75 -15.14 -1.79 6.82
C ALA A 75 -16.27 -1.16 7.65
N LEU A 76 -17.32 -0.66 7.00
CA LEU A 76 -18.45 -0.01 7.67
C LEU A 76 -19.57 -0.97 8.06
N THR A 77 -19.69 -2.12 7.37
CA THR A 77 -20.81 -3.06 7.59
C THR A 77 -20.48 -4.20 8.53
N VAL A 78 -19.21 -4.47 8.84
CA VAL A 78 -18.83 -5.62 9.67
C VAL A 78 -19.00 -5.32 11.16
N GLU A 79 -19.50 -6.32 11.89
CA GLU A 79 -19.64 -6.26 13.33
C GLU A 79 -18.29 -6.13 14.06
N MET A 80 -18.29 -5.40 15.17
CA MET A 80 -17.07 -5.19 15.97
C MET A 80 -16.48 -6.50 16.53
N THR A 81 -17.30 -7.54 16.67
CA THR A 81 -16.92 -8.90 17.06
C THR A 81 -16.09 -9.62 15.99
N ALA A 82 -16.30 -9.27 14.72
CA ALA A 82 -15.63 -9.86 13.56
C ALA A 82 -14.46 -9.00 13.03
N MET A 83 -14.02 -8.00 13.81
CA MET A 83 -12.89 -7.14 13.47
C MET A 83 -11.58 -7.92 13.24
N PRO A 84 -11.23 -8.96 14.03
CA PRO A 84 -10.02 -9.75 13.77
C PRO A 84 -9.98 -10.37 12.36
N GLN A 85 -11.10 -10.93 11.90
CA GLN A 85 -11.24 -11.53 10.57
C GLN A 85 -11.10 -10.47 9.48
N MET A 86 -11.72 -9.30 9.65
CA MET A 86 -11.60 -8.20 8.70
C MET A 86 -10.18 -7.66 8.58
N VAL A 87 -9.46 -7.56 9.70
CA VAL A 87 -8.04 -7.18 9.69
C VAL A 87 -7.20 -8.23 8.95
N ALA A 88 -7.48 -9.52 9.16
CA ALA A 88 -6.79 -10.60 8.43
C ALA A 88 -7.02 -10.49 6.92
N ALA A 89 -8.27 -10.29 6.47
CA ALA A 89 -8.61 -10.15 5.06
C ALA A 89 -7.92 -8.94 4.41
N PHE A 90 -7.96 -7.75 5.05
CA PHE A 90 -7.31 -6.54 4.52
C PHE A 90 -5.79 -6.65 4.47
N ASN A 91 -5.17 -7.29 5.47
CA ASN A 91 -3.74 -7.58 5.43
C ASN A 91 -3.39 -8.53 4.27
N GLY A 92 -4.27 -9.52 4.02
CA GLY A 92 -4.13 -10.45 2.90
C GLY A 92 -4.14 -9.74 1.56
N PHE A 93 -5.12 -8.86 1.31
CA PHE A 93 -5.16 -8.07 0.06
C PHE A 93 -3.92 -7.18 -0.12
N GLY A 94 -3.37 -6.63 0.96
CA GLY A 94 -2.09 -5.90 0.93
C GLY A 94 -0.92 -6.80 0.50
N GLY A 95 -0.84 -8.02 1.05
CA GLY A 95 0.14 -9.03 0.64
C GLY A 95 -0.01 -9.44 -0.83
N GLY A 96 -1.25 -9.68 -1.27
CA GLY A 96 -1.56 -10.01 -2.67
C GLY A 96 -1.16 -8.89 -3.63
N ALA A 97 -1.39 -7.63 -3.27
CA ALA A 97 -0.94 -6.48 -4.05
C ALA A 97 0.59 -6.45 -4.20
N SER A 98 1.34 -6.67 -3.12
CA SER A 98 2.81 -6.77 -3.16
C SER A 98 3.27 -7.92 -4.06
N ALA A 99 2.61 -9.08 -4.00
CA ALA A 99 2.93 -10.23 -4.84
C ALA A 99 2.68 -9.96 -6.33
N LEU A 100 1.59 -9.27 -6.68
CA LEU A 100 1.30 -8.86 -8.05
C LEU A 100 2.32 -7.84 -8.58
N VAL A 101 2.68 -6.84 -7.77
CA VAL A 101 3.73 -5.88 -8.12
C VAL A 101 5.05 -6.60 -8.39
N ALA A 102 5.45 -7.53 -7.50
CA ALA A 102 6.65 -8.33 -7.69
C ALA A 102 6.60 -9.20 -8.96
N ALA A 103 5.47 -9.84 -9.24
CA ALA A 103 5.29 -10.64 -10.46
C ALA A 103 5.46 -9.80 -11.71
N THR A 104 4.85 -8.61 -11.77
CA THR A 104 5.00 -7.71 -12.93
C THR A 104 6.44 -7.23 -13.13
N ALA A 105 7.14 -6.93 -12.04
CA ALA A 105 8.55 -6.51 -12.09
C ALA A 105 9.50 -7.63 -12.54
N LEU A 106 9.21 -8.90 -12.22
CA LEU A 106 9.99 -10.05 -12.69
C LEU A 106 9.70 -10.43 -14.15
N LEU A 107 8.47 -10.24 -14.61
CA LEU A 107 8.05 -10.57 -15.98
C LEU A 107 8.47 -9.51 -17.01
N ALA A 108 8.64 -8.26 -16.58
CA ALA A 108 9.06 -7.15 -17.43
C ALA A 108 10.21 -6.32 -16.81
N PRO A 109 11.41 -6.92 -16.61
CA PRO A 109 12.52 -6.26 -15.91
C PRO A 109 13.12 -5.04 -16.65
N GLY A 110 12.81 -4.87 -17.94
CA GLY A 110 13.37 -3.81 -18.80
C GLY A 110 12.93 -2.38 -18.46
N THR A 111 12.04 -2.19 -17.49
CA THR A 111 11.54 -0.86 -17.08
C THR A 111 12.36 -0.20 -15.97
N LEU A 112 13.28 -0.93 -15.32
CA LEU A 112 14.04 -0.48 -14.15
C LEU A 112 15.55 -0.46 -14.45
N THR A 113 15.99 0.53 -15.21
CA THR A 113 17.37 0.63 -15.72
C THR A 113 18.39 1.17 -14.71
N ASN A 114 17.95 1.69 -13.57
CA ASN A 114 18.80 2.42 -12.60
C ASN A 114 19.19 1.60 -11.35
N VAL A 115 18.83 0.32 -11.28
CA VAL A 115 19.13 -0.56 -10.13
C VAL A 115 19.98 -1.74 -10.59
N PRO A 116 21.04 -2.13 -9.86
CA PRO A 116 21.80 -3.33 -10.18
C PRO A 116 20.86 -4.53 -10.34
N PRO A 117 20.95 -5.31 -11.43
CA PRO A 117 19.99 -6.38 -11.72
C PRO A 117 19.84 -7.36 -10.56
N THR A 118 20.95 -7.71 -9.91
CA THR A 118 20.97 -8.63 -8.76
C THR A 118 20.17 -8.10 -7.57
N GLN A 119 20.33 -6.82 -7.20
CA GLN A 119 19.59 -6.21 -6.11
C GLN A 119 18.09 -6.15 -6.43
N LEU A 120 17.75 -5.79 -7.66
CA LEU A 120 16.36 -5.75 -8.10
C LEU A 120 15.71 -7.14 -8.02
N TYR A 121 16.36 -8.18 -8.55
CA TYR A 121 15.82 -9.54 -8.51
C TYR A 121 15.65 -10.06 -7.08
N VAL A 122 16.63 -9.85 -6.20
CA VAL A 122 16.56 -10.32 -4.81
C VAL A 122 15.43 -9.60 -4.06
N ALA A 123 15.36 -8.27 -4.14
CA ALA A 123 14.33 -7.50 -3.45
C ALA A 123 12.92 -7.82 -3.96
N THR A 124 12.78 -7.99 -5.28
CA THR A 124 11.49 -8.31 -5.92
C THR A 124 11.05 -9.74 -5.59
N ALA A 125 11.95 -10.71 -5.66
CA ALA A 125 11.65 -12.09 -5.28
C ALA A 125 11.26 -12.19 -3.79
N ALA A 126 11.99 -11.53 -2.89
CA ALA A 126 11.64 -11.48 -1.48
C ALA A 126 10.25 -10.85 -1.26
N SER A 127 9.97 -9.72 -1.91
CA SER A 127 8.67 -9.03 -1.82
C SER A 127 7.52 -9.91 -2.34
N GLY A 128 7.77 -10.68 -3.40
CA GLY A 128 6.80 -11.64 -3.95
C GLY A 128 6.51 -12.79 -3.00
N ILE A 129 7.54 -13.40 -2.41
CA ILE A 129 7.41 -14.50 -1.44
C ILE A 129 6.68 -14.02 -0.18
N ILE A 130 7.10 -12.88 0.38
CA ILE A 130 6.47 -12.32 1.58
C ILE A 130 5.01 -11.96 1.27
N GLY A 131 4.74 -11.32 0.14
CA GLY A 131 3.38 -10.98 -0.27
C GLY A 131 2.47 -12.20 -0.44
N ALA A 132 2.97 -13.26 -1.08
CA ALA A 132 2.22 -14.50 -1.27
C ALA A 132 1.98 -15.24 0.05
N ALA A 133 2.98 -15.30 0.93
CA ALA A 133 2.86 -15.88 2.27
C ALA A 133 1.84 -15.11 3.12
N THR A 134 1.88 -13.76 3.08
CA THR A 134 0.90 -12.92 3.75
C THR A 134 -0.51 -13.14 3.20
N PHE A 135 -0.69 -13.17 1.87
CA PHE A 135 -2.00 -13.41 1.26
C PHE A 135 -2.58 -14.76 1.67
N THR A 136 -1.82 -15.84 1.48
CA THR A 136 -2.27 -17.20 1.81
C THR A 136 -2.52 -17.39 3.30
N GLY A 137 -1.62 -16.91 4.16
CA GLY A 137 -1.79 -16.97 5.61
C GLY A 137 -3.02 -16.19 6.10
N SER A 138 -3.25 -15.00 5.54
CA SER A 138 -4.44 -14.20 5.83
C SER A 138 -5.74 -14.85 5.40
N MET A 139 -5.78 -15.55 4.26
CA MET A 139 -6.98 -16.26 3.81
C MET A 139 -7.32 -17.44 4.73
N VAL A 140 -6.31 -18.14 5.23
CA VAL A 140 -6.51 -19.20 6.24
C VAL A 140 -6.94 -18.63 7.59
N ALA A 141 -6.41 -17.46 7.99
CA ALA A 141 -6.81 -16.80 9.24
C ALA A 141 -8.20 -16.13 9.17
N TRP A 142 -8.67 -15.81 7.97
CA TRP A 142 -9.98 -15.23 7.73
C TRP A 142 -11.10 -16.28 7.64
N ALA A 143 -10.81 -17.43 7.02
CA ALA A 143 -11.74 -18.55 6.82
C ALA A 143 -12.08 -19.27 8.13
#